data_AF-A0AAE4BUP4-F1
#
_entry.id   AF-A0AAE4BUP4-F1
#
_cell.length_a   1.000
_cell.length_b   1.000
_cell.length_c   1.000
_cell.angle_alpha   90.00
_cell.angle_beta   90.00
_cell.angle_gamma   90.00
#
_symmetry.space_group_name_H-M   'P 1'
#
loop_
_entity.id
_entity.type
_entity.pdbx_description
1 polymer ?
#
loop_
_entity_poly.entity_id
_entity_poly.type
_entity_poly.pdbx_seq_one_letter_code
_entity_poly.pdbx_strand_id
1 'polypeptide(L)'
;MSTFDESLIHFDQVKSDERQEILLGTKKLTVEYFNELVVNENNDLNDLYQMLVKYIHYQLDKNFEGLLNLIYRIDLKEKEFVSALESEKPAHNLSLLILKRIVQKVILRKRYA
;
A
#
# COMPACT_ATOMS: atom_id res chain seq x y z
N MET A 1 13.57 13.32 4.86
CA MET A 1 12.91 12.01 4.61
C MET A 1 11.49 12.12 5.11
N SER A 2 10.49 11.74 4.31
CA SER A 2 9.09 11.69 4.78
C SER A 2 8.97 10.46 5.67
N THR A 3 8.76 10.64 6.97
CA THR A 3 8.55 9.54 7.91
C THR A 3 7.16 8.97 7.66
N PHE A 4 7.06 7.67 7.40
CA PHE A 4 5.78 6.97 7.35
C PHE A 4 5.16 6.96 8.75
N ASP A 5 3.85 7.27 8.83
CA ASP A 5 3.09 7.25 10.07
C ASP A 5 1.96 6.22 9.95
N GLU A 6 2.01 5.20 10.82
CA GLU A 6 1.03 4.11 10.88
C GLU A 6 -0.40 4.60 11.17
N SER A 7 -0.55 5.77 11.81
CA SER A 7 -1.87 6.38 12.07
C SER A 7 -2.62 6.73 10.79
N LEU A 8 -1.89 7.03 9.71
CA LEU A 8 -2.47 7.39 8.41
C LEU A 8 -3.23 6.23 7.75
N ILE A 9 -2.91 5.01 8.16
CA ILE A 9 -3.55 3.78 7.71
C ILE A 9 -4.40 3.10 8.80
N HIS A 10 -4.59 3.77 9.95
CA HIS A 10 -5.35 3.27 11.12
C HIS A 10 -4.81 1.95 11.70
N PHE A 11 -3.53 1.65 11.46
CA PHE A 11 -2.91 0.43 11.98
C PHE A 11 -2.62 0.53 13.48
N ASP A 12 -2.44 1.74 13.98
CA ASP A 12 -2.37 2.08 15.40
C ASP A 12 -3.61 1.62 16.19
N GLN A 13 -4.78 1.61 15.55
CA GLN A 13 -6.06 1.17 16.14
C GLN A 13 -6.23 -0.35 16.17
N VAL A 14 -5.36 -1.11 15.51
CA VAL A 14 -5.37 -2.57 15.53
C VAL A 14 -4.80 -3.06 16.86
N LYS A 15 -5.50 -4.01 17.50
CA LYS A 15 -5.10 -4.62 18.76
C LYS A 15 -3.71 -5.25 18.63
N SER A 16 -2.87 -5.13 19.67
CA SER A 16 -1.45 -5.53 19.61
C SER A 16 -1.24 -6.99 19.22
N ASP A 17 -2.11 -7.88 19.69
CA ASP A 17 -2.12 -9.32 19.41
C ASP A 17 -2.47 -9.65 17.95
N GLU A 18 -3.16 -8.75 17.25
CA GLU A 18 -3.53 -8.94 15.84
C GLU A 18 -2.52 -8.34 14.85
N ARG A 19 -1.67 -7.40 15.30
CA ARG A 19 -0.78 -6.62 14.42
C ARG A 19 0.16 -7.48 13.59
N GLN A 20 0.75 -8.52 14.17
CA GLN A 20 1.68 -9.40 13.45
C GLN A 20 0.97 -10.17 12.33
N GLU A 21 -0.25 -10.63 12.58
CA GLU A 21 -1.04 -11.35 11.58
C GLU A 21 -1.49 -10.42 10.45
N ILE A 22 -1.92 -9.19 10.79
CA ILE A 22 -2.25 -8.18 9.78
C ILE A 22 -1.01 -7.84 8.94
N LEU A 23 0.14 -7.61 9.56
CA LEU A 23 1.40 -7.35 8.84
C LEU A 23 1.74 -8.49 7.89
N LEU A 24 1.63 -9.74 8.34
CA LEU A 24 1.87 -10.92 7.50
C LEU A 24 0.88 -10.98 6.32
N GLY A 25 -0.41 -10.73 6.56
CA GLY A 25 -1.41 -10.66 5.52
C GLY A 25 -1.13 -9.53 4.51
N THR A 26 -0.70 -8.37 5.01
CA THR A 26 -0.32 -7.22 4.17
C THR A 26 0.87 -7.55 3.30
N LYS A 27 1.93 -8.18 3.84
CA LYS A 27 3.08 -8.66 3.05
C LYS A 27 2.65 -9.58 1.91
N LYS A 28 1.84 -10.60 2.22
CA LYS A 28 1.36 -11.57 1.22
C LYS A 28 0.59 -10.89 0.10
N LEU A 29 -0.32 -9.99 0.46
CA LEU A 29 -1.17 -9.30 -0.49
C LEU A 29 -0.38 -8.27 -1.33
N THR A 30 0.64 -7.64 -0.75
CA THR A 30 1.59 -6.82 -1.52
C THR A 30 2.31 -7.65 -2.58
N VAL A 31 2.82 -8.84 -2.25
CA VAL A 31 3.46 -9.72 -3.26
C VAL A 31 2.46 -10.12 -4.37
N GLU A 32 1.22 -10.43 -4.02
CA GLU A 32 0.16 -10.81 -4.97
C GLU A 32 -0.17 -9.70 -5.99
N TYR A 33 -0.20 -8.44 -5.54
CA TYR A 33 -0.46 -7.31 -6.42
C TYR A 33 0.78 -6.87 -7.20
N PHE A 34 1.95 -6.95 -6.58
CA PHE A 34 3.20 -6.40 -7.06
C PHE A 34 4.24 -7.51 -7.24
N ASN A 35 4.10 -8.30 -8.29
CA ASN A 35 4.97 -9.46 -8.57
C ASN A 35 6.48 -9.13 -8.64
N GLU A 36 6.83 -7.87 -8.91
CA GLU A 36 8.22 -7.39 -9.01
C GLU A 36 8.83 -7.00 -7.65
N LEU A 37 8.01 -6.86 -6.61
CA LEU A 37 8.48 -6.46 -5.28
C LEU A 37 8.95 -7.68 -4.48
N VAL A 38 10.22 -7.63 -4.06
CA VAL A 38 10.82 -8.65 -3.18
C VAL A 38 10.53 -8.28 -1.73
N VAL A 39 9.42 -8.79 -1.20
CA VAL A 39 9.03 -8.62 0.21
C VAL A 39 9.59 -9.77 1.04
N ASN A 40 10.29 -9.45 2.12
CA ASN A 40 10.88 -10.42 3.04
C ASN A 40 10.19 -10.40 4.43
N GLU A 41 10.54 -11.40 5.25
CA GLU A 41 9.93 -11.58 6.59
C GLU A 41 10.21 -10.43 7.55
N ASN A 42 11.35 -9.75 7.38
CA ASN A 42 11.78 -8.67 8.26
C ASN A 42 11.17 -7.32 7.91
N ASN A 43 10.52 -7.19 6.75
CA ASN A 43 9.94 -5.92 6.34
C ASN A 43 8.83 -5.47 7.30
N ASP A 44 8.82 -4.19 7.69
CA ASP A 44 7.68 -3.59 8.39
C ASP A 44 6.79 -2.80 7.41
N LEU A 45 5.78 -2.10 7.94
CA LEU A 45 4.89 -1.28 7.11
C LEU A 45 5.61 -0.09 6.46
N ASN A 46 6.60 0.48 7.14
CA ASN A 46 7.40 1.56 6.58
C ASN A 46 8.26 1.03 5.41
N ASP A 47 8.86 -0.14 5.53
CA ASP A 47 9.60 -0.77 4.43
C ASP A 47 8.69 -1.01 3.22
N LEU A 48 7.50 -1.59 3.44
CA LEU A 48 6.52 -1.79 2.38
C LEU A 48 6.13 -0.47 1.73
N TYR A 49 5.92 0.58 2.53
CA TYR A 49 5.65 1.92 2.02
C TYR A 49 6.80 2.43 1.14
N GLN A 50 8.05 2.35 1.59
CA GLN A 50 9.21 2.82 0.81
C GLN A 50 9.39 2.02 -0.49
N MET A 51 9.12 0.71 -0.46
CA MET A 51 9.14 -0.13 -1.66
C MET A 51 8.06 0.30 -2.66
N LEU A 52 6.84 0.54 -2.18
CA LEU A 52 5.75 1.07 -3.01
C LEU A 52 6.09 2.44 -3.58
N VAL A 53 6.68 3.35 -2.81
CA VAL A 53 7.09 4.68 -3.31
C VAL A 53 8.04 4.55 -4.49
N LYS A 54 9.07 3.69 -4.39
CA LYS A 54 10.01 3.44 -5.49
C LYS A 54 9.31 2.85 -6.71
N TYR A 55 8.45 1.85 -6.49
CA TYR A 55 7.70 1.21 -7.57
C TYR A 55 6.77 2.20 -8.29
N ILE A 56 5.96 2.96 -7.54
CA ILE A 56 5.02 3.92 -8.11
C ILE A 56 5.76 5.06 -8.81
N HIS A 57 6.90 5.50 -8.28
CA HIS A 57 7.72 6.49 -8.96
C HIS A 57 8.18 6.01 -10.34
N TYR A 58 8.65 4.75 -10.42
CA TYR A 58 8.99 4.14 -11.70
C TYR A 58 7.79 4.03 -12.64
N GLN A 59 6.63 3.58 -12.15
CA GLN A 59 5.44 3.45 -13.00
C GLN A 59 4.95 4.82 -13.52
N LEU A 60 4.97 5.86 -12.70
CA LEU A 60 4.61 7.22 -13.13
C LEU A 60 5.51 7.75 -14.25
N ASP A 61 6.81 7.44 -14.20
CA ASP A 61 7.81 7.95 -15.15
C ASP A 61 7.93 7.07 -16.41
N LYS A 62 7.74 5.74 -16.28
CA LYS A 62 8.09 4.77 -17.33
C LYS A 62 6.96 3.86 -17.79
N ASN A 63 5.87 3.74 -17.02
CA ASN A 63 4.79 2.79 -17.34
C ASN A 63 3.44 3.18 -16.70
N PHE A 64 2.88 4.31 -17.14
CA PHE A 64 1.64 4.83 -16.57
C PHE A 64 0.44 3.89 -16.79
N GLU A 65 0.38 3.17 -17.92
CA GLU A 65 -0.66 2.16 -18.16
C GLU A 65 -0.60 1.03 -17.12
N GLY A 66 0.60 0.58 -16.75
CA GLY A 66 0.82 -0.37 -15.66
C GLY A 66 0.28 0.14 -14.32
N LEU A 67 0.45 1.43 -14.04
CA LEU A 67 -0.13 2.06 -12.86
C LEU A 67 -1.66 2.01 -12.89
N LEU A 68 -2.30 2.39 -14.00
CA LEU A 68 -3.76 2.38 -14.12
C LEU A 68 -4.34 0.97 -13.89
N ASN A 69 -3.75 -0.05 -14.50
CA ASN A 69 -4.16 -1.44 -14.32
C ASN A 69 -4.07 -1.90 -12.86
N LEU A 70 -3.03 -1.46 -12.15
CA LEU A 70 -2.86 -1.74 -10.72
C LEU A 70 -3.98 -1.10 -9.88
N ILE A 71 -4.32 0.16 -10.15
CA ILE A 71 -5.37 0.90 -9.42
C ILE A 71 -6.71 0.14 -9.47
N TYR A 72 -7.07 -0.41 -10.63
CA TYR A 72 -8.28 -1.23 -10.76
C TYR A 72 -8.21 -2.54 -9.95
N ARG A 73 -7.05 -3.20 -9.89
CA ARG A 73 -6.88 -4.47 -9.13
C ARG A 73 -6.99 -4.28 -7.62
N ILE A 74 -6.55 -3.13 -7.11
CA ILE A 74 -6.52 -2.84 -5.67
C ILE A 74 -7.85 -2.25 -5.19
N ASP A 75 -8.79 -1.97 -6.10
CA ASP A 75 -10.08 -1.33 -5.82
C ASP A 75 -9.91 0.07 -5.21
N LEU A 76 -9.04 0.88 -5.83
CA LEU A 76 -8.88 2.29 -5.46
C LEU A 76 -9.85 3.15 -6.26
N LYS A 77 -10.57 4.06 -5.58
CA LYS A 77 -11.54 4.92 -6.25
C LYS A 77 -10.83 5.94 -7.13
N GLU A 78 -11.37 6.18 -8.32
CA GLU A 78 -10.82 7.14 -9.29
C GLU A 78 -10.57 8.52 -8.70
N LYS A 79 -11.52 9.06 -7.92
CA LYS A 79 -11.38 10.36 -7.25
C LYS A 79 -10.18 10.41 -6.29
N GLU A 80 -9.92 9.32 -5.56
CA GLU A 80 -8.78 9.23 -4.64
C GLU A 80 -7.47 9.14 -5.42
N PHE A 81 -7.46 8.39 -6.53
CA PHE A 81 -6.33 8.28 -7.43
C PHE A 81 -5.96 9.63 -8.05
N VAL A 82 -6.91 10.33 -8.66
CA VAL A 82 -6.68 11.64 -9.30
C VAL A 82 -6.17 12.66 -8.28
N SER A 83 -6.80 12.73 -7.10
CA SER A 83 -6.36 13.65 -6.04
C SER A 83 -4.93 13.37 -5.56
N ALA A 84 -4.52 12.10 -5.48
CA ALA A 84 -3.15 11.76 -5.14
C ALA A 84 -2.18 12.07 -6.30
N LEU A 85 -2.61 11.86 -7.55
CA LEU A 85 -1.82 12.14 -8.74
C LEU A 85 -1.50 13.64 -8.91
N GLU A 86 -2.45 14.51 -8.57
CA GLU A 86 -2.30 15.98 -8.68
C GLU A 86 -1.51 16.61 -7.52
N SER A 87 -1.13 15.82 -6.51
CA SER A 87 -0.41 16.34 -5.34
C SER A 87 1.05 16.67 -5.64
N GLU A 88 1.71 17.43 -4.76
CA GLU A 88 3.14 17.74 -4.88
C GLU A 88 4.04 16.49 -4.84
N LYS A 89 3.56 15.40 -4.24
CA LYS A 89 4.31 14.13 -4.10
C LYS A 89 3.45 12.93 -4.52
N PRO A 90 3.15 12.77 -5.82
CA PRO A 90 2.20 11.77 -6.30
C PRO A 90 2.57 10.34 -5.88
N ALA A 91 3.84 9.96 -6.06
CA ALA A 91 4.32 8.63 -5.69
C ALA A 91 4.14 8.33 -4.19
N HIS A 92 4.34 9.33 -3.33
CA HIS A 92 4.19 9.16 -1.87
C HIS A 92 2.72 8.99 -1.48
N ASN A 93 1.84 9.83 -2.03
CA ASN A 93 0.42 9.80 -1.71
C ASN A 93 -0.27 8.57 -2.28
N LEU A 94 0.06 8.18 -3.51
CA LEU A 94 -0.43 6.94 -4.10
C LEU A 94 0.02 5.71 -3.31
N SER A 95 1.29 5.66 -2.90
CA SER A 95 1.80 4.54 -2.10
C SER A 95 1.13 4.41 -0.74
N LEU A 96 0.84 5.56 -0.10
CA LEU A 96 0.09 5.58 1.16
C LEU A 96 -1.34 5.06 0.97
N LEU A 97 -2.03 5.53 -0.07
CA LEU A 97 -3.40 5.08 -0.40
C LEU A 97 -3.44 3.57 -0.69
N ILE A 98 -2.50 3.08 -1.49
CA ILE A 98 -2.36 1.67 -1.82
C ILE A 98 -2.14 0.84 -0.55
N LEU A 99 -1.16 1.22 0.27
CA LEU A 99 -0.85 0.49 1.49
C LEU A 99 -2.05 0.48 2.45
N LYS A 100 -2.74 1.61 2.59
CA LYS A 100 -3.99 1.72 3.36
C LYS A 100 -5.04 0.72 2.88
N ARG A 101 -5.28 0.64 1.57
CA ARG A 101 -6.25 -0.29 0.97
C ARG A 101 -5.89 -1.74 1.21
N ILE A 102 -4.61 -2.11 1.09
CA ILE A 102 -4.12 -3.47 1.35
C ILE A 102 -4.38 -3.85 2.81
N VAL A 103 -3.98 -2.99 3.76
CA VAL A 103 -4.18 -3.21 5.20
C VAL A 103 -5.68 -3.34 5.53
N GLN A 104 -6.52 -2.46 5.01
CA GLN A 104 -7.98 -2.54 5.19
C GLN A 104 -8.54 -3.86 4.65
N LYS A 105 -8.10 -4.32 3.48
CA LYS A 105 -8.56 -5.58 2.89
C LYS A 105 -8.18 -6.78 3.76
N VAL A 106 -6.99 -6.78 4.35
CA VAL A 106 -6.55 -7.83 5.27
C VAL A 106 -7.37 -7.83 6.55
N ILE A 107 -7.59 -6.65 7.16
CA ILE A 107 -8.42 -6.51 8.36
C ILE A 107 -9.85 -7.00 8.10
N LEU A 108 -10.44 -6.60 6.97
CA LEU A 108 -11.79 -7.02 6.59
C LEU A 108 -11.86 -8.54 6.34
N ARG A 109 -10.90 -9.12 5.62
CA ARG A 109 -10.81 -10.57 5.42
C ARG A 109 -10.74 -11.29 6.76
N LYS A 110 -9.93 -10.81 7.71
CA LYS A 110 -9.84 -11.43 9.05
C LYS A 110 -11.16 -11.33 9.84
N ARG A 111 -11.86 -10.20 9.76
CA ARG A 111 -13.10 -9.99 10.52
C ARG A 111 -14.27 -10.84 10.01
N TYR A 112 -14.27 -11.22 8.74
CA TYR A 112 -15.41 -11.86 8.07
C TYR A 112 -15.08 -13.20 7.39
N ALA A 113 -13.89 -13.76 7.60
CA ALA A 113 -13.50 -15.10 7.12
C ALA A 113 -13.93 -16.23 8.05
#